data_AF-A0A1G3A875-F1
#
_entry.id   AF-A0A1G3A875-F1
#
_cell.length_a   1.000
_cell.length_b   1.000
_cell.length_c   1.000
_cell.angle_alpha   90.00
_cell.angle_beta   90.00
_cell.angle_gamma   90.00
#
_symmetry.space_group_name_H-M   'P 1'
#
loop_
_entity.id
_entity.type
_entity.pdbx_description
1 polymer ?
#
loop_
_entity_poly.entity_id
_entity_poly.type
_entity_poly.pdbx_seq_one_letter_code
_entity_poly.pdbx_strand_id
1 'polypeptide(L)' 'MANDCAIDLYGWAEPGTKVLVRGREIPVSEDGLFMENVSLSRDNTIVVEADHKAGKKTIIRRFEVLY' A
#
# COMPACT_ATOMS: atom_id res chain seq x y z
N MET A 1 4.69 3.22 -23.52
CA MET A 1 4.76 2.85 -22.09
C MET A 1 4.29 4.04 -21.29
N ALA A 2 3.23 3.90 -20.48
CA ALA A 2 2.86 4.94 -19.52
C ALA A 2 3.92 4.97 -18.41
N ASN A 3 5.06 5.61 -18.68
CA ASN A 3 6.21 5.66 -17.78
C ASN A 3 5.96 6.47 -16.51
N ASP A 4 4.80 7.14 -16.40
CA ASP A 4 4.39 7.99 -15.27
C ASP A 4 3.01 7.58 -14.70
N CYS A 5 2.73 6.27 -14.61
CA CYS A 5 1.54 5.81 -13.91
C CYS A 5 1.79 5.80 -12.39
N ALA A 6 1.13 6.73 -11.71
CA ALA A 6 1.14 6.89 -10.27
C ALA A 6 -0.22 6.51 -9.69
N ILE A 7 -0.24 5.73 -8.61
CA ILE A 7 -1.45 5.25 -7.94
C ILE A 7 -1.44 5.81 -6.51
N ASP A 8 -2.49 6.56 -6.17
CA ASP A 8 -2.71 6.99 -4.80
C ASP A 8 -3.23 5.82 -3.98
N LEU A 9 -2.45 5.45 -2.97
CA LEU A 9 -2.79 4.44 -1.98
C LEU A 9 -3.04 5.13 -0.65
N TYR A 10 -4.26 5.04 -0.15
CA TYR A 10 -4.60 5.52 1.20
C TYR A 10 -5.57 4.58 1.88
N GLY A 11 -5.60 4.66 3.21
CA GLY A 11 -6.52 3.88 4.02
C GLY A 11 -6.33 4.18 5.50
N TRP A 12 -7.07 3.43 6.31
CA TRP A 12 -7.00 3.54 7.77
C TRP A 12 -6.52 2.21 8.36
N ALA A 13 -5.68 2.33 9.39
CA ALA A 13 -5.27 1.24 10.25
C ALA A 13 -5.30 1.70 11.71
N GLU A 14 -5.31 0.78 12.67
CA GLU A 14 -5.23 1.18 14.07
C GLU A 14 -3.89 1.91 14.35
N PRO A 15 -3.86 2.96 15.18
CA PRO A 15 -2.61 3.63 15.53
C PRO A 15 -1.57 2.64 16.11
N GLY A 16 -0.33 2.76 15.63
CA GLY A 16 0.75 1.81 15.96
C GLY A 16 0.79 0.55 15.09
N THR A 17 -0.10 0.41 14.09
CA THR A 17 0.01 -0.61 13.05
C THR A 17 1.23 -0.34 12.18
N LYS A 18 2.05 -1.38 11.94
CA LYS A 18 3.12 -1.32 10.95
C LYS A 18 2.53 -1.63 9.57
N VAL A 19 2.52 -0.64 8.68
CA VAL A 19 2.07 -0.81 7.29
C VAL A 19 3.30 -0.89 6.38
N LEU A 20 3.40 -1.96 5.60
CA LEU A 20 4.41 -2.12 4.55
C LEU A 20 3.73 -2.09 3.18
N VAL A 21 4.26 -1.27 2.28
CA VAL A 21 3.87 -1.26 0.87
C VAL A 21 5.08 -1.65 0.05
N ARG A 22 5.05 -2.84 -0.55
CA ARG A 22 6.20 -3.46 -1.22
C ARG A 22 7.44 -3.53 -0.33
N GLY A 23 7.27 -3.86 0.94
CA GLY A 23 8.36 -3.94 1.92
C GLY A 23 8.89 -2.60 2.43
N ARG A 24 8.43 -1.45 1.90
CA ARG A 24 8.72 -0.13 2.49
C ARG A 24 7.68 0.20 3.54
N GLU A 25 8.15 0.59 4.72
CA GLU A 25 7.27 1.04 5.80
C GLU A 25 6.65 2.41 5.47
N ILE A 26 5.33 2.48 5.59
CA ILE A 26 4.55 3.70 5.41
C ILE A 26 4.07 4.17 6.78
N PRO A 27 4.30 5.45 7.13
CA PRO A 27 3.85 5.97 8.41
C PRO A 27 2.32 5.97 8.49
N VAL A 28 1.81 5.53 9.64
CA VAL A 28 0.41 5.68 10.02
C VAL A 28 0.35 6.87 10.99
N SER A 29 -0.47 7.86 10.68
CA SER A 29 -0.67 9.02 11.55
C SER A 29 -1.43 8.64 12.83
N GLU A 30 -1.47 9.56 13.79
CA GLU A 30 -2.13 9.34 15.09
C GLU A 30 -3.64 9.08 14.98
N ASP A 31 -4.28 9.59 13.91
CA ASP A 31 -5.69 9.33 13.57
C ASP A 31 -5.89 8.05 12.74
N GLY A 32 -4.82 7.31 12.46
CA GLY A 32 -4.85 6.03 11.75
C GLY A 32 -4.74 6.12 10.24
N LEU A 33 -4.68 7.32 9.65
CA LEU A 33 -4.53 7.48 8.21
C LEU A 33 -3.13 7.08 7.75
N PHE A 34 -3.04 6.38 6.63
CA PHE A 34 -1.82 6.28 5.85
C PHE A 34 -2.12 6.69 4.42
N MET A 35 -1.15 7.32 3.76
CA MET A 35 -1.25 7.73 2.38
C MET A 35 0.13 7.71 1.74
N GLU A 36 0.21 7.18 0.53
CA GLU A 36 1.43 7.14 -0.26
C GLU A 36 1.08 7.12 -1.75
N ASN A 37 1.92 7.75 -2.56
CA ASN A 37 1.86 7.60 -4.00
C ASN A 37 2.81 6.48 -4.44
N VAL A 38 2.31 5.49 -5.17
CA VAL A 38 3.09 4.34 -5.61
C VAL A 38 3.04 4.16 -7.12
N SER A 39 4.20 3.86 -7.72
CA SER A 39 4.26 3.43 -9.11
C SER A 39 3.72 2.02 -9.26
N LEU A 40 3.25 1.63 -10.45
CA LEU A 40 2.91 0.24 -10.71
C LEU A 40 4.20 -0.61 -10.85
N SER A 41 4.24 -1.79 -10.22
CA SER A 41 5.38 -2.71 -10.32
C SER A 41 5.37 -3.45 -11.65
N ARG A 42 6.46 -4.15 -11.96
CA ARG A 42 6.58 -4.93 -13.22
C ARG A 42 5.55 -6.05 -13.36
N ASP A 43 5.07 -6.60 -12.26
CA ASP A 43 4.03 -7.63 -12.20
C ASP A 43 2.61 -7.02 -12.12
N ASN A 44 2.49 -5.70 -12.21
CA ASN A 44 1.25 -4.95 -12.11
C ASN A 44 0.50 -5.16 -10.79
N THR A 45 1.21 -5.31 -9.67
CA THR A 45 0.60 -5.50 -8.35
C THR A 45 0.99 -4.43 -7.34
N ILE A 46 0.10 -4.19 -6.38
CA ILE A 46 0.40 -3.49 -5.14
C ILE A 46 0.11 -4.47 -4.00
N VAL A 47 1.12 -4.72 -3.18
CA VAL A 47 0.99 -5.53 -1.96
C VAL A 47 1.11 -4.61 -0.77
N VAL A 48 0.08 -4.65 0.08
CA VAL A 48 0.01 -3.91 1.35
C VAL A 48 -0.09 -4.92 2.47
N GLU A 49 0.81 -4.84 3.43
CA GLU A 49 0.85 -5.68 4.61
C GLU A 49 0.65 -4.81 5.84
N ALA A 50 -0.25 -5.21 6.72
CA ALA A 50 -0.49 -4.56 8.00
C ALA A 50 -0.21 -5.56 9.13
N ASP A 51 0.64 -5.17 10.07
CA ASP A 51 0.97 -5.95 11.26
C ASP A 51 0.65 -5.11 12.50
N HIS A 52 -0.28 -5.60 13.32
CA HIS A 52 -0.71 -4.96 14.56
C HIS A 52 -0.86 -6.03 15.64
N LYS A 53 -0.84 -5.63 16.91
CA LYS A 53 -0.99 -6.55 18.05
C LYS A 53 -2.26 -7.40 17.99
N ALA A 54 -3.32 -6.90 17.34
CA ALA A 54 -4.59 -7.60 17.19
C ALA A 54 -4.59 -8.63 16.04
N GLY A 55 -3.65 -8.53 15.10
CA GLY A 55 -3.57 -9.44 13.97
C GLY A 55 -2.81 -8.86 12.78
N LYS A 56 -2.72 -9.68 11.73
CA LYS A 56 -2.07 -9.32 10.46
C LYS A 56 -3.06 -9.36 9.31
N LYS A 57 -2.84 -8.52 8.30
CA LYS A 57 -3.62 -8.51 7.07
C LYS A 57 -2.74 -8.23 5.87
N THR A 58 -2.99 -8.93 4.77
CA THR A 58 -2.35 -8.68 3.48
C THR A 58 -3.41 -8.38 2.44
N ILE A 59 -3.21 -7.30 1.68
CA ILE A 59 -4.06 -6.90 0.55
C ILE A 59 -3.20 -6.92 -0.70
N ILE A 60 -3.67 -7.63 -1.72
CA ILE A 60 -3.01 -7.70 -3.02
C ILE A 60 -3.96 -7.11 -4.06
N ARG A 61 -3.56 -6.00 -4.67
CA ARG A 61 -4.29 -5.36 -5.77
C ARG A 61 -3.53 -5.56 -7.07
N ARG A 62 -4.12 -6.28 -8.01
CA ARG A 62 -3.60 -6.46 -9.37
C ARG A 62 -4.29 -5.49 -10.33
N PHE A 63 -3.52 -4.92 -11.25
CA PHE A 63 -3.98 -4.03 -12.32
C PHE A 63 -3.79 -4.71 -13.68
N GLU A 64 -4.80 -4.55 -14.54
CA GLU A 64 -4.70 -4.92 -15.94
C GLU A 64 -4.28 -3.69 -16.73
N VAL A 65 -3.13 -3.76 -17.39
CA VAL A 65 -2.60 -2.68 -18.22
C VAL A 65 -2.84 -3.09 -19.67
N LEU A 66 -3.79 -2.43 -20.32
CA LEU A 66 -4.05 -2.60 -21.75
C LEU A 66 -3.01 -1.77 -22.53
N TYR A 67 -2.34 -2.40 -23.49
CA TYR A 67 -1.31 -1.80 -24.34
C TYR A 67 -1.93 -1.15 -25.59
#